data_AF-A0A327IZC3-F1
#
_entry.id   AF-A0A327IZC3-F1
#
_cell.length_a   1.000
_cell.length_b   1.000
_cell.length_c   1.000
_cell.angle_alpha   90.00
_cell.angle_beta   90.00
_cell.angle_gamma   90.00
#
_symmetry.space_group_name_H-M   'P 1'
#
loop_
_entity.id
_entity.type
_entity.pdbx_description
1 polymer ?
#
loop_
_entity_poly.entity_id
_entity_poly.type
_entity_poly.pdbx_seq_one_letter_code
_entity_poly.pdbx_strand_id
1 'polypeptide(L)'
;MQVNKVSAVAFTGIKNTQKAEKKQTQAVSTNPMQKVPMPSAQLMQVMSGVKVSRPEPTKYTPETAEKFLENHPANKVLKGEDRDNVKKVMCSGTKEAANVQMQLSLIADGDLEPSTVKCYWATGKMNKNLAKDIDMVYEAKKAGKNVNDVYVPTVKSKSEGHKSAKVGDVFKVDKEDKIYVKANDKESRQLNMDKDMFVKLFPPAKRFTTQQRSIGDCYLVSTLGTLMNNPKARVAVYEAFNQDGKDVTVKFKNGFGEYKYKNAELPKDRVEKYSLAGSTGIRLLEDAYGLDSVNKADTMFKKIMNERIDAKEKELAKAPMAKKPELMESIKGHKQRLADYNKAKADPNRTIVVCRDDNYYNIFYEEDKNGLVFTDLKKDPDNKEDKFQRAADFYRGSLGGYNFEVLQRFGFGGFRQWNLNFEADKVKDMMMKPNFNEDYIMTGGTRASGGRTENPVAEAAGVYGFHAYTLEPQVGKNGELKVRCTNPWNTSYNADIDYDKFLEYYDSASVCDVNSYGKNLPLEEQPVKYGKKGPIAPDSKEEPVTWYITNKKPVDVKKVNMKNVKTVAETKEANEAKNVKVAETKKA
;
A
#
# COMPACT_ATOMS: atom_id res chain seq x y z
N MET A 1 22.87 50.60 0.18
CA MET A 1 22.10 50.87 -1.06
C MET A 1 21.23 49.66 -1.32
N GLN A 2 20.02 49.65 -0.74
CA GLN A 2 18.75 50.03 -1.38
C GLN A 2 18.28 49.02 -2.44
N VAL A 3 17.25 48.30 -2.02
CA VAL A 3 16.43 47.34 -2.75
C VAL A 3 15.55 48.09 -3.74
N ASN A 4 15.56 47.71 -5.02
CA ASN A 4 14.58 48.19 -5.98
C ASN A 4 13.38 47.23 -6.04
N LYS A 5 12.25 47.76 -5.59
CA LYS A 5 10.88 47.33 -5.93
C LYS A 5 10.48 47.91 -7.30
N VAL A 6 9.26 47.52 -7.72
CA VAL A 6 8.35 48.07 -8.77
C VAL A 6 8.20 47.04 -9.90
N SER A 7 7.01 46.58 -10.32
CA SER A 7 5.66 47.18 -10.29
C SER A 7 4.56 46.12 -10.27
N ALA A 8 3.53 46.36 -9.46
CA ALA A 8 2.18 45.85 -9.67
C ALA A 8 1.45 46.79 -10.65
N VAL A 9 0.69 46.24 -11.59
CA VAL A 9 -0.28 46.97 -12.40
C VAL A 9 -1.67 46.41 -12.10
N ALA A 10 -2.56 47.31 -11.66
CA ALA A 10 -3.96 47.05 -11.43
C ALA A 10 -4.73 47.07 -12.77
N PHE A 11 -5.79 46.26 -12.86
CA PHE A 11 -6.90 46.55 -13.76
C PHE A 11 -8.25 46.33 -13.05
N THR A 12 -9.15 47.26 -13.33
CA THR A 12 -10.38 47.65 -12.64
C THR A 12 -11.64 47.07 -13.27
N GLY A 13 -12.66 46.80 -12.43
CA GLY A 13 -14.09 46.69 -12.80
C GLY A 13 -14.48 45.38 -13.50
N ILE A 14 -15.61 44.72 -13.24
CA ILE A 14 -16.97 45.25 -13.06
C ILE A 14 -17.75 44.34 -12.09
N LYS A 15 -18.49 44.95 -11.17
CA LYS A 15 -19.49 44.31 -10.31
C LYS A 15 -20.71 43.93 -11.17
N ASN A 16 -21.18 42.69 -11.05
CA ASN A 16 -22.58 42.35 -11.31
C ASN A 16 -23.14 41.60 -10.09
N THR A 17 -23.80 42.36 -9.23
CA THR A 17 -24.75 41.90 -8.23
C THR A 17 -26.02 41.42 -8.93
N GLN A 18 -26.33 40.13 -8.82
CA GLN A 18 -27.71 39.66 -8.89
C GLN A 18 -28.09 39.06 -7.53
N LYS A 19 -29.08 39.72 -6.91
CA LYS A 19 -29.84 39.25 -5.75
C LYS A 19 -30.47 37.90 -6.08
N ALA A 20 -30.24 36.89 -5.23
CA ALA A 20 -31.11 35.72 -5.15
C ALA A 20 -31.88 35.78 -3.83
N GLU A 21 -33.19 35.92 -3.97
CA GLU A 21 -34.18 36.01 -2.91
C GLU A 21 -34.25 34.72 -2.09
N LYS A 22 -34.38 34.88 -0.77
CA LYS A 22 -34.76 33.80 0.15
C LYS A 22 -36.17 33.32 -0.20
N LYS A 23 -36.30 32.08 -0.68
CA LYS A 23 -37.53 31.29 -0.51
C LYS A 23 -37.26 30.15 0.46
N GLN A 24 -37.80 30.31 1.66
CA GLN A 24 -38.06 29.21 2.59
C GLN A 24 -39.06 28.26 1.93
N THR A 25 -38.62 27.05 1.63
CA THR A 25 -39.50 25.89 1.47
C THR A 25 -39.18 24.94 2.61
N GLN A 26 -40.08 24.93 3.61
CA GLN A 26 -40.18 23.87 4.60
C GLN A 26 -40.49 22.56 3.87
N ALA A 27 -39.49 21.70 3.74
CA ALA A 27 -39.72 20.28 3.46
C ALA A 27 -39.71 19.55 4.80
N VAL A 28 -40.90 19.15 5.25
CA VAL A 28 -41.10 18.23 6.36
C VAL A 28 -40.46 16.89 5.95
N SER A 29 -39.24 16.65 6.42
CA SER A 29 -38.61 15.34 6.34
C SER A 29 -39.22 14.47 7.43
N THR A 30 -40.10 13.57 7.02
CA THR A 30 -40.54 12.44 7.83
C THR A 30 -39.33 11.53 8.07
N ASN A 31 -38.83 11.52 9.30
CA ASN A 31 -37.83 10.58 9.78
C ASN A 31 -38.29 9.13 9.56
N PRO A 32 -37.53 8.27 8.87
CA PRO A 32 -37.60 6.84 9.07
C PRO A 32 -36.34 6.40 9.82
N MET A 33 -36.58 5.81 11.00
CA MET A 33 -35.66 5.05 11.83
C MET A 33 -34.59 5.86 12.57
N GLN A 34 -34.85 6.04 13.87
CA GLN A 34 -33.83 6.18 14.90
C GLN A 34 -32.67 5.21 14.60
N LYS A 35 -31.50 5.78 14.26
CA LYS A 35 -30.23 5.06 14.35
C LYS A 35 -30.05 4.68 15.82
N VAL A 36 -30.39 3.44 16.17
CA VAL A 36 -29.89 2.82 17.40
C VAL A 36 -28.36 2.88 17.29
N PRO A 37 -27.64 3.50 18.24
CA PRO A 37 -26.18 3.52 18.19
C PRO A 37 -25.70 2.11 18.55
N MET A 38 -25.49 1.25 17.55
CA MET A 38 -24.88 -0.05 17.81
C MET A 38 -23.38 0.12 18.09
N PRO A 39 -22.84 -0.42 19.21
CA PRO A 39 -21.57 0.07 19.76
C PRO A 39 -20.36 -0.58 19.11
N SER A 40 -19.23 0.11 19.23
CA SER A 40 -17.93 -0.19 18.62
C SER A 40 -17.20 -1.38 19.29
N ALA A 41 -15.87 -1.48 19.20
CA ALA A 41 -15.05 -2.56 19.79
C ALA A 41 -15.22 -2.66 21.32
N GLN A 42 -15.79 -1.60 21.91
CA GLN A 42 -16.34 -1.58 23.24
C GLN A 42 -17.39 -2.67 23.50
N LEU A 43 -18.26 -3.08 22.57
CA LEU A 43 -19.20 -4.17 22.83
C LEU A 43 -18.48 -5.52 22.96
N MET A 44 -17.46 -5.78 22.14
CA MET A 44 -16.65 -7.01 22.22
C MET A 44 -15.74 -7.01 23.45
N GLN A 45 -15.17 -5.86 23.82
CA GLN A 45 -14.47 -5.67 25.09
C GLN A 45 -15.43 -5.77 26.30
N VAL A 46 -16.69 -5.36 26.17
CA VAL A 46 -17.71 -5.50 27.23
C VAL A 46 -18.25 -6.92 27.34
N MET A 47 -18.41 -7.66 26.24
CA MET A 47 -18.64 -9.12 26.24
C MET A 47 -17.43 -9.85 26.86
N SER A 48 -16.25 -9.30 26.61
CA SER A 48 -15.00 -9.43 27.36
C SER A 48 -15.06 -9.30 28.87
N GLY A 49 -15.95 -8.45 29.38
CA GLY A 49 -15.92 -7.85 30.71
C GLY A 49 -14.78 -6.83 30.94
N VAL A 50 -14.11 -6.34 29.89
CA VAL A 50 -13.04 -5.34 29.93
C VAL A 50 -13.63 -3.95 29.61
N LYS A 51 -13.58 -3.03 30.57
CA LYS A 51 -13.94 -1.62 30.32
C LYS A 51 -12.67 -0.85 29.97
N VAL A 52 -12.68 -0.09 28.88
CA VAL A 52 -11.54 0.77 28.52
C VAL A 52 -11.53 2.00 29.43
N SER A 53 -10.58 2.04 30.35
CA SER A 53 -10.26 3.20 31.18
C SER A 53 -8.82 3.61 30.88
N ARG A 54 -8.63 4.57 29.97
CA ARG A 54 -7.28 5.06 29.69
C ARG A 54 -6.66 5.64 30.96
N PRO A 55 -5.45 5.24 31.35
CA PRO A 55 -4.77 5.89 32.47
C PRO A 55 -4.58 7.37 32.11
N GLU A 56 -4.83 8.25 33.08
CA GLU A 56 -4.39 9.64 32.96
C GLU A 56 -2.86 9.64 32.77
N PRO A 57 -2.33 10.36 31.76
CA PRO A 57 -0.91 10.34 31.49
C PRO A 57 -0.15 10.87 32.71
N THR A 58 0.78 10.07 33.25
CA THR A 58 1.71 10.55 34.27
C THR A 58 2.49 11.70 33.66
N LYS A 59 2.41 12.90 34.25
CA LYS A 59 3.12 14.07 33.74
C LYS A 59 4.59 13.98 34.13
N TYR A 60 5.45 13.72 33.15
CA TYR A 60 6.90 13.74 33.34
C TYR A 60 7.45 15.15 33.18
N THR A 61 8.54 15.43 33.89
CA THR A 61 9.48 16.51 33.57
C THR A 61 10.56 15.97 32.64
N PRO A 62 11.32 16.82 31.91
CA PRO A 62 12.42 16.36 31.09
C PRO A 62 13.41 15.45 31.82
N GLU A 63 13.72 15.76 33.09
CA GLU A 63 14.67 15.00 33.92
C GLU A 63 14.10 13.65 34.36
N THR A 64 12.82 13.61 34.72
CA THR A 64 12.17 12.35 35.14
C THR A 64 11.88 11.44 33.95
N ALA A 65 11.57 12.01 32.77
CA ALA A 65 11.47 11.25 31.52
C ALA A 65 12.83 10.67 31.11
N GLU A 66 13.91 11.45 31.20
CA GLU A 66 15.28 10.99 30.91
C GLU A 66 15.64 9.79 31.80
N LYS A 67 15.54 9.95 33.13
CA LYS A 67 15.85 8.88 34.09
C LYS A 67 14.99 7.63 33.88
N PHE A 68 13.71 7.80 33.55
CA PHE A 68 12.84 6.68 33.20
C PHE A 68 13.40 5.92 32.00
N LEU A 69 13.73 6.62 30.91
CA LEU A 69 14.22 6.02 29.68
C LEU A 69 15.61 5.40 29.82
N GLU A 70 16.52 5.95 30.64
CA GLU A 70 17.85 5.38 30.91
C GLU A 70 17.77 3.96 31.50
N ASN A 71 16.78 3.74 32.38
CA ASN A 71 16.58 2.45 33.06
C ASN A 71 15.63 1.52 32.29
N HIS A 72 14.99 2.01 31.23
CA HIS A 72 14.02 1.25 30.45
C HIS A 72 14.69 0.33 29.41
N PRO A 73 14.14 -0.86 29.09
CA PRO A 73 14.68 -1.72 28.03
C PRO A 73 14.81 -1.05 26.65
N ALA A 74 13.99 -0.01 26.40
CA ALA A 74 14.06 0.82 25.19
C ALA A 74 15.35 1.65 25.06
N ASN A 75 16.09 1.87 26.16
CA ASN A 75 17.35 2.63 26.16
C ASN A 75 18.36 2.11 25.13
N LYS A 76 18.35 0.79 24.88
CA LYS A 76 19.25 0.11 23.95
C LYS A 76 19.13 0.63 22.51
N VAL A 77 17.98 1.20 22.16
CA VAL A 77 17.66 1.64 20.80
C VAL A 77 17.37 3.13 20.67
N LEU A 78 16.96 3.80 21.76
CA LEU A 78 16.65 5.23 21.77
C LEU A 78 17.93 6.07 21.84
N LYS A 79 18.27 6.72 20.73
CA LYS A 79 19.46 7.58 20.60
C LYS A 79 19.11 8.86 19.86
N GLY A 80 19.84 9.94 20.14
CA GLY A 80 19.68 11.23 19.46
C GLY A 80 18.21 11.70 19.45
N GLU A 81 17.74 12.09 18.27
CA GLU A 81 16.39 12.65 18.08
C GLU A 81 15.25 11.72 18.51
N ASP A 82 15.39 10.40 18.33
CA ASP A 82 14.36 9.45 18.77
C ASP A 82 14.12 9.56 20.28
N ARG A 83 15.20 9.68 21.04
CA ARG A 83 15.14 9.84 22.50
C ARG A 83 14.50 11.17 22.88
N ASP A 84 14.92 12.24 22.24
CA ASP A 84 14.39 13.58 22.52
C ASP A 84 12.91 13.71 22.16
N ASN A 85 12.48 13.11 21.05
CA ASN A 85 11.08 13.08 20.64
C ASN A 85 10.21 12.27 21.62
N VAL A 86 10.67 11.10 22.06
CA VAL A 86 9.95 10.31 23.08
C VAL A 86 9.81 11.09 24.38
N LYS A 87 10.90 11.72 24.87
CA LYS A 87 10.86 12.57 26.07
C LYS A 87 9.87 13.72 25.93
N LYS A 88 9.93 14.44 24.82
CA LYS A 88 9.04 15.57 24.53
C LYS A 88 7.57 15.13 24.59
N VAL A 89 7.24 13.99 24.00
CA VAL A 89 5.88 13.45 24.03
C VAL A 89 5.48 13.02 25.44
N MET A 90 6.35 12.34 26.19
CA MET A 90 6.10 11.98 27.59
C MET A 90 5.83 13.20 28.48
N CYS A 91 6.48 14.34 28.22
CA CYS A 91 6.30 15.58 28.96
C CYS A 91 5.05 16.39 28.54
N SER A 92 4.41 16.04 27.42
CA SER A 92 3.33 16.85 26.83
C SER A 92 2.00 16.76 27.59
N GLY A 93 1.78 15.68 28.37
CA GLY A 93 0.51 15.42 29.05
C GLY A 93 -0.67 15.17 28.10
N THR A 94 -0.43 14.90 26.82
CA THR A 94 -1.49 14.63 25.83
C THR A 94 -1.88 13.15 25.79
N LYS A 95 -2.88 12.82 24.96
CA LYS A 95 -3.22 11.41 24.67
C LYS A 95 -2.05 10.63 24.05
N GLU A 96 -1.16 11.31 23.32
CA GLU A 96 0.06 10.71 22.78
C GLU A 96 1.04 10.34 23.91
N ALA A 97 1.12 11.13 24.98
CA ALA A 97 1.89 10.78 26.17
C ALA A 97 1.40 9.46 26.79
N ALA A 98 0.08 9.30 26.94
CA ALA A 98 -0.51 8.04 27.43
C ALA A 98 -0.22 6.86 26.50
N ASN A 99 -0.36 7.06 25.18
CA ASN A 99 -0.05 6.01 24.19
C ASN A 99 1.41 5.53 24.29
N VAL A 100 2.37 6.48 24.41
CA VAL A 100 3.79 6.17 24.55
C VAL A 100 4.08 5.44 25.85
N GLN A 101 3.46 5.85 26.96
CA GLN A 101 3.62 5.17 28.25
C GLN A 101 3.15 3.72 28.16
N MET A 102 1.98 3.46 27.57
CA MET A 102 1.50 2.09 27.37
C MET A 102 2.41 1.29 26.43
N GLN A 103 2.93 1.90 25.35
CA GLN A 103 3.89 1.24 24.46
C GLN A 103 5.17 0.85 25.20
N LEU A 104 5.71 1.75 26.03
CA LEU A 104 6.90 1.49 26.85
C LEU A 104 6.63 0.37 27.87
N SER A 105 5.46 0.35 28.53
CA SER A 105 5.07 -0.76 29.41
C SER A 105 5.04 -2.10 28.66
N LEU A 106 4.47 -2.16 27.45
CA LEU A 106 4.48 -3.39 26.65
C LEU A 106 5.87 -3.82 26.20
N ILE A 107 6.80 -2.87 26.02
CA ILE A 107 8.22 -3.18 25.77
C ILE A 107 8.88 -3.75 27.03
N ALA A 108 8.58 -3.20 28.22
CA ALA A 108 9.11 -3.70 29.48
C ALA A 108 8.64 -5.13 29.77
N ASP A 109 7.39 -5.44 29.43
CA ASP A 109 6.79 -6.77 29.58
C ASP A 109 7.27 -7.78 28.51
N GLY A 110 7.95 -7.33 27.45
CA GLY A 110 8.42 -8.17 26.35
C GLY A 110 7.41 -8.45 25.24
N ASP A 111 6.22 -7.84 25.27
CA ASP A 111 5.20 -8.01 24.23
C ASP A 111 5.47 -7.20 22.96
N LEU A 112 6.21 -6.10 23.09
CA LEU A 112 6.69 -5.29 21.98
C LEU A 112 8.21 -5.22 21.97
N GLU A 113 8.79 -5.20 20.77
CA GLU A 113 10.23 -5.05 20.63
C GLU A 113 10.64 -3.59 20.94
N PRO A 114 11.81 -3.36 21.58
CA PRO A 114 12.33 -2.03 21.80
C PRO A 114 12.40 -1.20 20.51
N SER A 115 12.73 -1.83 19.38
CA SER A 115 12.83 -1.18 18.08
C SER A 115 11.57 -0.40 17.69
N THR A 116 10.38 -0.74 18.21
CA THR A 116 9.10 -0.08 17.88
C THR A 116 9.07 1.42 18.20
N VAL A 117 9.98 1.91 19.04
CA VAL A 117 10.17 3.34 19.34
C VAL A 117 11.35 4.00 18.60
N LYS A 118 11.95 3.35 17.59
CA LYS A 118 12.94 3.96 16.68
C LYS A 118 12.28 4.80 15.58
N CYS A 119 13.04 5.69 14.94
CA CYS A 119 12.55 6.57 13.88
C CYS A 119 11.27 7.28 14.35
N TYR A 120 11.32 7.81 15.57
CA TYR A 120 10.19 8.32 16.31
C TYR A 120 9.91 9.76 15.89
N TRP A 121 8.68 10.04 15.48
CA TRP A 121 8.33 11.33 14.90
C TRP A 121 8.15 12.39 15.97
N ALA A 122 8.53 13.64 15.68
CA ALA A 122 8.48 14.75 16.62
C ALA A 122 7.08 15.03 17.20
N THR A 123 6.02 14.65 16.47
CA THR A 123 4.62 14.77 16.91
C THR A 123 4.17 13.62 17.81
N GLY A 124 4.88 12.48 17.79
CA GLY A 124 4.52 11.27 18.54
C GLY A 124 3.16 10.67 18.21
N LYS A 125 2.56 11.04 17.07
CA LYS A 125 1.22 10.60 16.74
C LYS A 125 1.22 9.12 16.36
N MET A 126 0.87 8.28 17.33
CA MET A 126 0.77 6.85 17.14
C MET A 126 -0.27 6.48 16.08
N ASN A 127 0.03 5.41 15.34
CA ASN A 127 -0.91 4.76 14.44
C ASN A 127 -2.22 4.42 15.18
N LYS A 128 -3.36 4.82 14.60
CA LYS A 128 -4.69 4.65 15.23
C LYS A 128 -5.05 3.19 15.49
N ASN A 129 -4.57 2.27 14.65
CA ASN A 129 -4.81 0.84 14.81
C ASN A 129 -3.87 0.24 15.87
N LEU A 130 -2.60 0.69 15.89
CA LEU A 130 -1.67 0.36 16.96
C LEU A 130 -2.20 0.82 18.32
N ALA A 131 -2.64 2.07 18.44
CA ALA A 131 -3.17 2.62 19.68
C ALA A 131 -4.38 1.82 20.20
N LYS A 132 -5.29 1.41 19.31
CA LYS A 132 -6.43 0.54 19.67
C LYS A 132 -6.00 -0.83 20.17
N ASP A 133 -5.02 -1.44 19.52
CA ASP A 133 -4.50 -2.74 19.96
C ASP A 133 -3.75 -2.62 21.29
N ILE A 134 -2.96 -1.56 21.50
CA ILE A 134 -2.28 -1.29 22.77
C ILE A 134 -3.30 -1.09 23.89
N ASP A 135 -4.33 -0.26 23.67
CA ASP A 135 -5.43 -0.09 24.63
C ASP A 135 -6.06 -1.45 24.99
N MET A 136 -6.33 -2.30 24.00
CA MET A 136 -6.93 -3.62 24.21
C MET A 136 -6.02 -4.55 25.03
N VAL A 137 -4.73 -4.64 24.69
CA VAL A 137 -3.76 -5.47 25.41
C VAL A 137 -3.60 -4.99 26.85
N TYR A 138 -3.44 -3.68 27.03
CA TYR A 138 -3.23 -3.06 28.34
C TYR A 138 -4.42 -3.30 29.27
N GLU A 139 -5.65 -3.06 28.80
CA GLU A 139 -6.84 -3.23 29.63
C GLU A 139 -7.17 -4.72 29.88
N ALA A 140 -6.88 -5.62 28.93
CA ALA A 140 -7.01 -7.06 29.15
C ALA A 140 -6.10 -7.53 30.29
N LYS A 141 -4.82 -7.10 30.28
CA LYS A 141 -3.85 -7.40 31.35
C LYS A 141 -4.28 -6.83 32.70
N LYS A 142 -4.69 -5.56 32.74
CA LYS A 142 -5.20 -4.90 33.95
C LYS A 142 -6.40 -5.65 34.55
N ALA A 143 -7.25 -6.22 33.71
CA ALA A 143 -8.39 -7.01 34.13
C ALA A 143 -8.07 -8.50 34.38
N GLY A 144 -6.80 -8.91 34.34
CA GLY A 144 -6.38 -10.30 34.53
C GLY A 144 -6.89 -11.28 33.45
N LYS A 145 -7.20 -10.77 32.25
CA LYS A 145 -7.74 -11.57 31.15
C LYS A 145 -6.66 -12.00 30.16
N ASN A 146 -6.87 -13.16 29.56
CA ASN A 146 -6.02 -13.62 28.47
C ASN A 146 -6.21 -12.71 27.25
N VAL A 147 -5.12 -12.06 26.83
CA VAL A 147 -5.09 -11.13 25.69
C VAL A 147 -5.57 -11.79 24.41
N ASN A 148 -5.22 -13.05 24.16
CA ASN A 148 -5.58 -13.77 22.95
C ASN A 148 -7.10 -14.05 22.88
N ASP A 149 -7.75 -14.22 24.03
CA ASP A 149 -9.21 -14.37 24.13
C ASP A 149 -9.97 -13.07 23.88
N VAL A 150 -9.37 -11.94 24.23
CA VAL A 150 -9.93 -10.62 23.89
C VAL A 150 -9.69 -10.28 22.42
N TYR A 151 -8.52 -10.65 21.90
CA TYR A 151 -8.12 -10.36 20.52
C TYR A 151 -8.85 -11.21 19.48
N VAL A 152 -9.02 -12.51 19.76
CA VAL A 152 -9.81 -13.45 18.94
C VAL A 152 -10.88 -14.06 19.84
N PRO A 153 -12.03 -13.38 20.00
CA PRO A 153 -13.10 -13.84 20.87
C PRO A 153 -13.80 -15.07 20.29
N THR A 154 -14.28 -15.94 21.18
CA THR A 154 -15.11 -17.08 20.83
C THR A 154 -16.58 -16.70 20.88
N VAL A 155 -17.33 -17.00 19.83
CA VAL A 155 -18.78 -16.76 19.71
C VAL A 155 -19.52 -18.08 19.46
N LYS A 156 -20.83 -18.13 19.70
CA LYS A 156 -21.60 -19.38 19.57
C LYS A 156 -21.86 -19.77 18.12
N SER A 157 -21.86 -18.80 17.20
CA SER A 157 -22.14 -19.05 15.78
C SER A 157 -21.47 -18.02 14.87
N LYS A 158 -21.28 -18.40 13.59
CA LYS A 158 -20.85 -17.46 12.54
C LYS A 158 -21.73 -16.22 12.43
N SER A 159 -23.04 -16.37 12.60
CA SER A 159 -24.02 -15.26 12.52
C SER A 159 -23.82 -14.27 13.68
N GLU A 160 -23.59 -14.77 14.89
CA GLU A 160 -23.27 -13.93 16.05
C GLU A 160 -21.97 -13.17 15.83
N GLY A 161 -20.89 -13.86 15.44
CA GLY A 161 -19.60 -13.22 15.16
C GLY A 161 -19.68 -12.20 14.04
N HIS A 162 -20.44 -12.47 12.98
CA HIS A 162 -20.67 -11.50 11.90
C HIS A 162 -21.38 -10.23 12.40
N LYS A 163 -22.32 -10.33 13.34
CA LYS A 163 -23.02 -9.17 13.91
C LYS A 163 -22.16 -8.39 14.90
N SER A 164 -21.37 -9.08 15.73
CA SER A 164 -20.61 -8.46 16.82
C SER A 164 -19.22 -7.96 16.41
N ALA A 165 -18.56 -8.60 15.44
CA ALA A 165 -17.25 -8.19 14.97
C ALA A 165 -17.32 -6.96 14.05
N LYS A 166 -16.22 -6.20 13.98
CA LYS A 166 -16.03 -5.18 12.95
C LYS A 166 -15.35 -5.78 11.73
N VAL A 167 -15.52 -5.10 10.60
CA VAL A 167 -14.79 -5.44 9.39
C VAL A 167 -13.28 -5.45 9.69
N GLY A 168 -12.59 -6.49 9.24
CA GLY A 168 -11.16 -6.72 9.47
C GLY A 168 -10.80 -7.39 10.81
N ASP A 169 -11.76 -7.55 11.73
CA ASP A 169 -11.58 -8.30 12.97
C ASP A 169 -11.83 -9.79 12.77
N VAL A 170 -11.23 -10.60 13.65
CA VAL A 170 -11.25 -12.06 13.60
C VAL A 170 -11.93 -12.62 14.84
N PHE A 171 -12.69 -13.71 14.67
CA PHE A 171 -13.38 -14.40 15.76
C PHE A 171 -13.33 -15.92 15.56
N LYS A 172 -13.42 -16.67 16.66
CA LYS A 172 -13.56 -18.12 16.66
C LYS A 172 -15.03 -18.50 16.85
N VAL A 173 -15.53 -19.50 16.14
CA VAL A 173 -16.84 -20.10 16.43
C VAL A 173 -16.63 -21.28 17.38
N ASP A 174 -17.47 -21.39 18.42
CA ASP A 174 -17.40 -22.48 19.37
C ASP A 174 -17.46 -23.84 18.67
N LYS A 175 -16.61 -24.77 19.09
CA LYS A 175 -16.41 -26.11 18.50
C LYS A 175 -15.90 -26.14 17.05
N GLU A 176 -15.56 -25.00 16.44
CA GLU A 176 -14.81 -24.96 15.18
C GLU A 176 -13.32 -24.72 15.46
N ASP A 177 -12.45 -25.44 14.75
CA ASP A 177 -10.99 -25.29 14.90
C ASP A 177 -10.50 -24.00 14.25
N LYS A 178 -11.08 -23.65 13.10
CA LYS A 178 -10.67 -22.51 12.27
C LYS A 178 -11.40 -21.23 12.67
N ILE A 179 -10.75 -20.11 12.42
CA ILE A 179 -11.29 -18.78 12.72
C ILE A 179 -11.93 -18.13 11.49
N TYR A 180 -12.71 -17.08 11.73
CA TYR A 180 -13.34 -16.26 10.70
C TYR A 180 -12.86 -14.83 10.78
N VAL A 181 -12.71 -14.18 9.63
CA VAL A 181 -12.57 -12.73 9.52
C VAL A 181 -13.86 -12.13 8.99
N LYS A 182 -14.33 -11.03 9.58
CA LYS A 182 -15.43 -10.26 8.99
C LYS A 182 -14.89 -9.45 7.82
N ALA A 183 -15.19 -9.86 6.59
CA ALA A 183 -14.60 -9.25 5.40
C ALA A 183 -15.31 -7.95 5.00
N ASN A 184 -16.62 -7.89 5.21
CA ASN A 184 -17.47 -6.72 5.00
C ASN A 184 -18.80 -6.90 5.75
N ASP A 185 -19.76 -6.00 5.53
CA ASP A 185 -21.08 -6.05 6.18
C ASP A 185 -22.00 -7.17 5.67
N LYS A 186 -21.62 -7.87 4.60
CA LYS A 186 -22.41 -8.94 3.99
C LYS A 186 -21.85 -10.33 4.28
N GLU A 187 -20.55 -10.44 4.56
CA GLU A 187 -19.91 -11.75 4.73
C GLU A 187 -18.81 -11.77 5.79
N SER A 188 -18.69 -12.93 6.45
CA SER A 188 -17.49 -13.36 7.15
C SER A 188 -16.92 -14.58 6.44
N ARG A 189 -15.60 -14.60 6.24
CA ARG A 189 -14.88 -15.64 5.52
C ARG A 189 -14.05 -16.45 6.51
N GLN A 190 -14.05 -17.77 6.34
CA GLN A 190 -13.24 -18.65 7.17
C GLN A 190 -11.80 -18.58 6.70
N LEU A 191 -10.87 -18.39 7.63
CA LEU A 191 -9.44 -18.46 7.36
C LEU A 191 -8.98 -19.92 7.51
N ASN A 192 -8.02 -20.33 6.68
CA ASN A 192 -7.43 -21.66 6.80
C ASN A 192 -6.34 -21.69 7.88
N MET A 193 -6.69 -21.28 9.10
CA MET A 193 -5.81 -21.33 10.27
C MET A 193 -6.64 -21.31 11.56
N ASP A 194 -6.07 -21.85 12.63
CA ASP A 194 -6.61 -21.75 13.97
C ASP A 194 -6.21 -20.42 14.64
N LYS A 195 -6.76 -20.21 15.84
CA LYS A 195 -6.52 -19.01 16.64
C LYS A 195 -5.05 -18.86 17.05
N ASP A 196 -4.39 -19.93 17.44
CA ASP A 196 -3.03 -19.87 17.99
C ASP A 196 -2.02 -19.53 16.89
N MET A 197 -2.20 -20.11 15.71
CA MET A 197 -1.42 -19.77 14.53
C MET A 197 -1.66 -18.31 14.11
N PHE A 198 -2.91 -17.84 14.10
CA PHE A 198 -3.20 -16.45 13.77
C PHE A 198 -2.54 -15.46 14.74
N VAL A 199 -2.64 -15.73 16.05
CA VAL A 199 -1.98 -14.90 17.08
C VAL A 199 -0.46 -14.96 16.92
N LYS A 200 0.12 -16.11 16.59
CA LYS A 200 1.56 -16.25 16.31
C LYS A 200 2.00 -15.40 15.11
N LEU A 201 1.22 -15.41 14.04
CA LEU A 201 1.52 -14.66 12.80
C LEU A 201 1.27 -13.16 12.95
N PHE A 202 0.17 -12.79 13.62
CA PHE A 202 -0.28 -11.41 13.77
C PHE A 202 -0.60 -11.08 15.23
N PRO A 203 0.40 -11.08 16.13
CA PRO A 203 0.17 -10.70 17.52
C PRO A 203 -0.43 -9.28 17.59
N PRO A 204 -1.33 -9.03 18.56
CA PRO A 204 -1.93 -7.71 18.71
C PRO A 204 -0.84 -6.67 18.97
N ALA A 205 -1.07 -5.45 18.49
CA ALA A 205 -0.11 -4.34 18.46
C ALA A 205 1.07 -4.56 17.51
N LYS A 206 1.82 -5.67 17.64
CA LYS A 206 3.00 -5.98 16.79
C LYS A 206 2.68 -6.03 15.29
N ARG A 207 1.46 -6.39 14.92
CA ARG A 207 0.98 -6.38 13.52
C ARG A 207 0.95 -4.99 12.85
N PHE A 208 1.10 -3.90 13.61
CA PHE A 208 1.16 -2.53 13.10
C PHE A 208 2.51 -1.83 13.30
N THR A 209 3.52 -2.54 13.80
CA THR A 209 4.84 -1.98 14.12
C THR A 209 5.90 -2.42 13.10
N THR A 210 5.55 -2.45 11.82
CA THR A 210 6.44 -2.86 10.73
C THR A 210 7.54 -1.82 10.51
N GLN A 211 8.76 -2.29 10.23
CA GLN A 211 9.92 -1.44 9.98
C GLN A 211 10.71 -1.97 8.80
N GLN A 212 11.00 -1.10 7.83
CA GLN A 212 11.76 -1.43 6.63
C GLN A 212 13.17 -1.96 6.94
N ARG A 213 13.87 -1.39 7.93
CA ARG A 213 15.32 -1.63 8.12
C ARG A 213 16.10 -1.39 6.82
N SER A 214 17.18 -2.12 6.56
CA SER A 214 18.05 -1.91 5.38
C SER A 214 17.63 -2.68 4.13
N ILE A 215 16.41 -3.24 4.07
CA ILE A 215 15.91 -3.93 2.87
C ILE A 215 15.95 -3.06 1.61
N GLY A 216 15.57 -1.78 1.74
CA GLY A 216 15.49 -0.83 0.62
C GLY A 216 14.19 -0.88 -0.19
N ASP A 217 13.22 -1.73 0.13
CA ASP A 217 11.92 -1.82 -0.57
C ASP A 217 10.81 -1.04 0.15
N CYS A 218 10.89 0.28 0.10
CA CYS A 218 9.90 1.15 0.73
C CYS A 218 8.50 0.99 0.12
N TYR A 219 8.41 0.62 -1.15
CA TYR A 219 7.14 0.37 -1.85
C TYR A 219 6.43 -0.87 -1.31
N LEU A 220 7.13 -1.99 -1.10
CA LEU A 220 6.55 -3.17 -0.45
C LEU A 220 6.08 -2.84 0.96
N VAL A 221 6.94 -2.24 1.78
CA VAL A 221 6.64 -2.01 3.20
C VAL A 221 5.50 -1.01 3.38
N SER A 222 5.49 0.09 2.60
CA SER A 222 4.38 1.05 2.61
C SER A 222 3.09 0.40 2.10
N THR A 223 3.13 -0.47 1.10
CA THR A 223 1.93 -1.17 0.63
C THR A 223 1.40 -2.15 1.68
N LEU A 224 2.27 -2.95 2.30
CA LEU A 224 1.87 -3.85 3.39
C LEU A 224 1.29 -3.07 4.57
N GLY A 225 1.91 -1.96 4.96
CA GLY A 225 1.38 -1.05 5.98
C GLY A 225 0.00 -0.49 5.60
N THR A 226 -0.20 -0.14 4.34
CA THR A 226 -1.47 0.35 3.80
C THR A 226 -2.57 -0.71 3.83
N LEU A 227 -2.27 -1.93 3.35
CA LEU A 227 -3.17 -3.07 3.40
C LEU A 227 -3.54 -3.41 4.85
N MET A 228 -2.55 -3.42 5.74
CA MET A 228 -2.79 -3.65 7.16
C MET A 228 -3.60 -2.52 7.79
N ASN A 229 -3.42 -1.25 7.42
CA ASN A 229 -4.15 -0.16 8.08
C ASN A 229 -5.63 -0.06 7.68
N ASN A 230 -6.00 -0.51 6.48
CA ASN A 230 -7.40 -0.55 6.03
C ASN A 230 -8.07 -1.89 6.40
N PRO A 231 -9.17 -1.88 7.18
CA PRO A 231 -9.77 -3.14 7.65
C PRO A 231 -10.34 -4.05 6.56
N LYS A 232 -10.86 -3.51 5.44
CA LYS A 232 -11.33 -4.31 4.30
C LYS A 232 -10.14 -4.92 3.55
N ALA A 233 -9.09 -4.14 3.31
CA ALA A 233 -7.92 -4.59 2.56
C ALA A 233 -7.08 -5.61 3.33
N ARG A 234 -7.01 -5.50 4.67
CA ARG A 234 -6.26 -6.42 5.54
C ARG A 234 -6.70 -7.88 5.42
N VAL A 235 -7.96 -8.11 5.04
CA VAL A 235 -8.48 -9.47 4.79
C VAL A 235 -7.60 -10.20 3.77
N ALA A 236 -7.13 -9.51 2.72
CA ALA A 236 -6.24 -10.10 1.71
C ALA A 236 -4.87 -10.51 2.28
N VAL A 237 -4.39 -9.83 3.32
CA VAL A 237 -3.15 -10.21 4.04
C VAL A 237 -3.36 -11.51 4.82
N TYR A 238 -4.51 -11.66 5.48
CA TYR A 238 -4.81 -12.87 6.24
C TYR A 238 -5.11 -14.09 5.35
N GLU A 239 -5.87 -13.88 4.27
CA GLU A 239 -6.24 -14.93 3.31
C GLU A 239 -5.04 -15.47 2.52
N ALA A 240 -3.89 -14.77 2.53
CA ALA A 240 -2.67 -15.26 1.90
C ALA A 240 -2.06 -16.48 2.62
N PHE A 241 -2.46 -16.77 3.86
CA PHE A 241 -1.90 -17.84 4.68
C PHE A 241 -2.80 -19.07 4.75
N ASN A 242 -2.17 -20.24 4.66
CA ASN A 242 -2.80 -21.55 4.84
C ASN A 242 -1.98 -22.37 5.84
N GLN A 243 -2.59 -22.78 6.94
CA GLN A 243 -1.97 -23.64 7.95
C GLN A 243 -2.04 -25.11 7.54
N ASP A 244 -0.93 -25.83 7.74
CA ASP A 244 -0.79 -27.27 7.56
C ASP A 244 -0.05 -27.84 8.78
N GLY A 245 -0.80 -28.31 9.79
CA GLY A 245 -0.26 -28.68 11.09
C GLY A 245 0.42 -27.48 11.78
N LYS A 246 1.74 -27.57 11.98
CA LYS A 246 2.56 -26.47 12.53
C LYS A 246 3.13 -25.55 11.45
N ASP A 247 3.08 -25.97 10.19
CA ASP A 247 3.62 -25.22 9.08
C ASP A 247 2.58 -24.24 8.55
N VAL A 248 3.05 -23.24 7.80
CA VAL A 248 2.18 -22.35 7.04
C VAL A 248 2.69 -22.21 5.63
N THR A 249 1.76 -22.02 4.73
CA THR A 249 2.03 -21.76 3.33
C THR A 249 1.45 -20.41 2.94
N VAL A 250 2.26 -19.59 2.27
CA VAL A 250 1.87 -18.29 1.75
C VAL A 250 1.55 -18.40 0.27
N LYS A 251 0.38 -17.91 -0.14
CA LYS A 251 -0.06 -17.86 -1.53
C LYS A 251 -0.71 -16.52 -1.83
N PHE A 252 -0.08 -15.75 -2.71
CA PHE A 252 -0.66 -14.51 -3.19
C PHE A 252 -1.79 -14.82 -4.19
N LYS A 253 -2.87 -14.05 -4.15
CA LYS A 253 -4.07 -14.26 -4.99
C LYS A 253 -3.73 -14.31 -6.48
N ASN A 254 -2.85 -13.40 -6.93
CA ASN A 254 -2.31 -13.36 -8.28
C ASN A 254 -0.79 -13.63 -8.28
N GLY A 255 -0.32 -14.47 -7.35
CA GLY A 255 1.08 -14.91 -7.28
C GLY A 255 1.47 -15.86 -8.41
N PHE A 256 2.77 -16.09 -8.55
CA PHE A 256 3.33 -17.13 -9.43
C PHE A 256 3.63 -18.44 -8.70
N GLY A 257 3.41 -18.50 -7.38
CA GLY A 257 3.68 -19.71 -6.62
C GLY A 257 3.07 -19.73 -5.23
N GLU A 258 3.52 -20.72 -4.49
CA GLU A 258 3.05 -21.05 -3.15
C GLU A 258 4.27 -21.42 -2.29
N TYR A 259 4.43 -20.77 -1.14
CA TYR A 259 5.68 -20.71 -0.39
C TYR A 259 5.50 -21.28 1.01
N LYS A 260 6.09 -22.46 1.27
CA LYS A 260 5.94 -23.17 2.54
C LYS A 260 7.00 -22.74 3.56
N TYR A 261 6.57 -22.50 4.79
CA TYR A 261 7.37 -22.12 5.94
C TYR A 261 7.17 -23.12 7.08
N LYS A 262 8.24 -23.87 7.37
CA LYS A 262 8.23 -24.86 8.46
C LYS A 262 8.02 -24.16 9.78
N ASN A 263 7.12 -24.67 10.62
CA ASN A 263 6.77 -24.12 11.93
C ASN A 263 6.35 -22.63 11.91
N ALA A 264 5.96 -22.06 10.77
CA ALA A 264 5.76 -20.62 10.61
C ALA A 264 6.99 -19.76 10.98
N GLU A 265 8.18 -20.23 10.60
CA GLU A 265 9.45 -19.55 10.82
C GLU A 265 10.11 -19.15 9.50
N LEU A 266 10.88 -18.06 9.54
CA LEU A 266 11.70 -17.66 8.41
C LEU A 266 12.85 -18.65 8.18
N PRO A 267 13.32 -18.79 6.93
CA PRO A 267 14.54 -19.52 6.62
C PRO A 267 15.75 -18.99 7.41
N LYS A 268 16.63 -19.90 7.86
CA LYS A 268 17.82 -19.56 8.67
C LYS A 268 18.91 -18.82 7.89
N ASP A 269 18.91 -18.97 6.57
CA ASP A 269 19.85 -18.30 5.65
C ASP A 269 19.47 -16.84 5.38
N ARG A 270 18.38 -16.36 5.99
CA ARG A 270 17.92 -14.99 5.84
C ARG A 270 18.79 -14.02 6.65
N VAL A 271 19.28 -12.99 5.97
CA VAL A 271 20.05 -11.92 6.61
C VAL A 271 19.12 -10.93 7.31
N GLU A 272 19.22 -10.85 8.64
CA GLU A 272 18.32 -10.04 9.49
C GLU A 272 18.38 -8.53 9.18
N LYS A 273 19.56 -8.02 8.81
CA LYS A 273 19.77 -6.62 8.41
C LYS A 273 18.92 -6.22 7.19
N TYR A 274 18.77 -7.14 6.25
CA TYR A 274 18.01 -6.96 5.01
C TYR A 274 16.61 -7.55 5.10
N SER A 275 16.08 -7.67 6.32
CA SER A 275 14.74 -8.21 6.58
C SER A 275 13.92 -7.15 7.27
N LEU A 276 12.63 -7.01 6.95
CA LEU A 276 11.78 -6.13 7.73
C LEU A 276 11.68 -6.62 9.18
N ALA A 277 11.50 -5.68 10.11
CA ALA A 277 11.02 -5.95 11.46
C ALA A 277 9.49 -5.87 11.50
N GLY A 278 8.85 -6.63 12.38
CA GLY A 278 7.39 -6.65 12.51
C GLY A 278 6.87 -8.00 12.98
N SER A 279 5.57 -8.23 12.85
CA SER A 279 4.98 -9.53 13.17
C SER A 279 5.49 -10.63 12.24
N THR A 280 5.47 -11.88 12.73
CA THR A 280 5.94 -13.05 11.98
C THR A 280 5.26 -13.15 10.62
N GLY A 281 3.94 -12.96 10.55
CA GLY A 281 3.17 -12.98 9.30
C GLY A 281 3.67 -11.94 8.29
N ILE A 282 3.90 -10.69 8.69
CA ILE A 282 4.41 -9.66 7.77
C ILE A 282 5.81 -10.02 7.26
N ARG A 283 6.67 -10.59 8.11
CA ARG A 283 8.01 -11.06 7.73
C ARG A 283 7.96 -12.23 6.76
N LEU A 284 7.04 -13.18 6.95
CA LEU A 284 6.82 -14.29 6.01
C LEU A 284 6.28 -13.81 4.66
N LEU A 285 5.38 -12.81 4.65
CA LEU A 285 4.90 -12.21 3.39
C LEU A 285 6.00 -11.53 2.60
N GLU A 286 6.91 -10.82 3.26
CA GLU A 286 8.05 -10.18 2.61
C GLU A 286 8.98 -11.20 1.95
N ASP A 287 9.31 -12.28 2.66
CA ASP A 287 10.13 -13.35 2.11
C ASP A 287 9.42 -14.06 0.94
N ALA A 288 8.14 -14.38 1.11
CA ALA A 288 7.31 -14.98 0.07
C ALA A 288 7.21 -14.08 -1.16
N TYR A 289 7.11 -12.76 -0.98
CA TYR A 289 7.07 -11.81 -2.09
C TYR A 289 8.39 -11.80 -2.88
N GLY A 290 9.53 -11.91 -2.19
CA GLY A 290 10.84 -12.08 -2.84
C GLY A 290 10.92 -13.39 -3.65
N LEU A 291 10.48 -14.50 -3.08
CA LEU A 291 10.40 -15.79 -3.78
C LEU A 291 9.44 -15.75 -4.98
N ASP A 292 8.31 -15.06 -4.83
CA ASP A 292 7.34 -14.85 -5.91
C ASP A 292 7.88 -13.98 -7.03
N SER A 293 8.76 -13.03 -6.70
CA SER A 293 9.47 -12.23 -7.68
C SER A 293 10.53 -13.04 -8.44
N VAL A 294 11.19 -14.01 -7.79
CA VAL A 294 12.04 -15.00 -8.49
C VAL A 294 11.22 -15.82 -9.48
N ASN A 295 10.06 -16.33 -9.04
CA ASN A 295 9.18 -17.11 -9.90
C ASN A 295 8.58 -16.28 -11.05
N LYS A 296 8.27 -14.99 -10.81
CA LYS A 296 7.90 -14.01 -11.84
C LYS A 296 8.99 -13.91 -12.89
N ALA A 297 10.23 -13.64 -12.47
CA ALA A 297 11.35 -13.45 -13.38
C ALA A 297 11.61 -14.71 -14.21
N ASP A 298 11.58 -15.90 -13.61
CA ASP A 298 11.74 -17.17 -14.32
C ASP A 298 10.63 -17.41 -15.36
N THR A 299 9.38 -17.21 -14.94
CA THR A 299 8.21 -17.37 -15.82
C THR A 299 8.26 -16.39 -17.00
N MET A 300 8.57 -15.12 -16.71
CA MET A 300 8.63 -14.07 -17.73
C MET A 300 9.82 -14.28 -18.68
N PHE A 301 10.98 -14.70 -18.17
CA PHE A 301 12.13 -15.01 -19.02
C PHE A 301 11.79 -16.08 -20.04
N LYS A 302 11.27 -17.24 -19.57
CA LYS A 302 10.88 -18.35 -20.46
C LYS A 302 9.80 -17.93 -21.45
N LYS A 303 8.79 -17.20 -20.98
CA LYS A 303 7.69 -16.74 -21.84
C LYS A 303 8.19 -15.80 -22.94
N ILE A 304 8.86 -14.71 -22.57
CA ILE A 304 9.34 -13.70 -23.51
C ILE A 304 10.31 -14.33 -24.50
N MET A 305 11.28 -15.13 -24.03
CA MET A 305 12.24 -15.78 -24.92
C MET A 305 11.57 -16.66 -25.97
N ASN A 306 10.59 -17.48 -25.58
CA ASN A 306 9.84 -18.30 -26.54
C ASN A 306 9.00 -17.45 -27.50
N GLU A 307 8.30 -16.42 -27.01
CA GLU A 307 7.53 -15.50 -27.87
C GLU A 307 8.41 -14.79 -28.90
N ARG A 308 9.64 -14.40 -28.53
CA ARG A 308 10.63 -13.80 -29.44
C ARG A 308 11.13 -14.78 -30.48
N ILE A 309 11.41 -16.03 -30.08
CA ILE A 309 11.82 -17.11 -30.99
C ILE A 309 10.70 -17.35 -32.01
N ASP A 310 9.46 -17.57 -31.54
CA ASP A 310 8.29 -17.80 -32.40
C ASP A 310 8.04 -16.65 -33.37
N ALA A 311 8.17 -15.40 -32.91
CA ALA A 311 8.01 -14.22 -33.75
C ALA A 311 9.07 -14.18 -34.86
N LYS A 312 10.34 -14.44 -34.53
CA LYS A 312 11.43 -14.46 -35.49
C LYS A 312 11.35 -15.63 -36.46
N GLU A 313 10.90 -16.80 -36.03
CA GLU A 313 10.65 -17.95 -36.91
C GLU A 313 9.55 -17.65 -37.93
N LYS A 314 8.47 -16.97 -37.50
CA LYS A 314 7.41 -16.49 -38.40
C LYS A 314 7.92 -15.42 -39.37
N GLU A 315 8.83 -14.55 -38.94
CA GLU A 315 9.48 -13.55 -39.80
C GLU A 315 10.38 -14.24 -40.84
N LEU A 316 11.22 -15.18 -40.41
CA LEU A 316 12.13 -15.94 -41.27
C LEU A 316 11.40 -16.65 -42.41
N ALA A 317 10.22 -17.21 -42.12
CA ALA A 317 9.38 -17.88 -43.13
C ALA A 317 8.94 -16.94 -44.26
N LYS A 318 8.84 -15.63 -44.00
CA LYS A 318 8.37 -14.60 -44.95
C LYS A 318 9.50 -13.70 -45.47
N ALA A 319 10.70 -13.83 -44.93
CA ALA A 319 11.81 -12.92 -45.21
C ALA A 319 12.45 -13.19 -46.60
N PRO A 320 12.92 -12.13 -47.30
CA PRO A 320 13.72 -12.28 -48.51
C PRO A 320 15.05 -12.99 -48.22
N MET A 321 15.61 -13.70 -49.21
CA MET A 321 16.83 -14.52 -49.03
C MET A 321 18.00 -13.77 -48.40
N ALA A 322 18.17 -12.47 -48.72
CA ALA A 322 19.23 -11.64 -48.16
C ALA A 322 19.14 -11.44 -46.62
N LYS A 323 17.94 -11.48 -46.03
CA LYS A 323 17.72 -11.31 -44.57
C LYS A 323 17.71 -12.63 -43.80
N LYS A 324 17.60 -13.77 -44.50
CA LYS A 324 17.50 -15.08 -43.84
C LYS A 324 18.72 -15.46 -42.99
N PRO A 325 19.98 -15.22 -43.42
CA PRO A 325 21.14 -15.55 -42.61
C PRO A 325 21.15 -14.83 -41.25
N GLU A 326 20.85 -13.53 -41.24
CA GLU A 326 20.79 -12.71 -40.03
C GLU A 326 19.70 -13.20 -39.07
N LEU A 327 18.50 -13.49 -39.59
CA LEU A 327 17.39 -14.00 -38.79
C LEU A 327 17.69 -15.38 -38.20
N MET A 328 18.33 -16.28 -38.97
CA MET A 328 18.73 -17.60 -38.48
C MET A 328 19.75 -17.50 -37.34
N GLU A 329 20.76 -16.63 -37.47
CA GLU A 329 21.75 -16.42 -36.41
C GLU A 329 21.10 -15.80 -35.16
N SER A 330 20.18 -14.85 -35.34
CA SER A 330 19.42 -14.27 -34.24
C SER A 330 18.57 -15.32 -33.51
N ILE A 331 17.82 -16.18 -34.24
CA ILE A 331 17.03 -17.27 -33.65
C ILE A 331 17.92 -18.24 -32.87
N LYS A 332 19.06 -18.62 -33.45
CA LYS A 332 20.05 -19.48 -32.79
C LYS A 332 20.55 -18.86 -31.49
N GLY A 333 20.86 -17.56 -31.49
CA GLY A 333 21.26 -16.81 -30.30
C GLY A 333 20.20 -16.83 -29.20
N HIS A 334 18.92 -16.62 -29.54
CA HIS A 334 17.83 -16.66 -28.55
C HIS A 334 17.60 -18.07 -27.99
N LYS A 335 17.64 -19.11 -28.84
CA LYS A 335 17.54 -20.51 -28.41
C LYS A 335 18.69 -20.90 -27.49
N GLN A 336 19.92 -20.47 -27.81
CA GLN A 336 21.08 -20.70 -26.97
C GLN A 336 20.94 -19.98 -25.62
N ARG A 337 20.52 -18.71 -25.61
CA ARG A 337 20.29 -17.93 -24.38
C ARG A 337 19.26 -18.61 -23.46
N LEU A 338 18.17 -19.13 -24.02
CA LEU A 338 17.16 -19.88 -23.25
C LEU A 338 17.71 -21.20 -22.70
N ALA A 339 18.51 -21.93 -23.49
CA ALA A 339 19.17 -23.16 -23.04
C ALA A 339 20.19 -22.89 -21.92
N ASP A 340 21.00 -21.84 -22.06
CA ASP A 340 22.00 -21.43 -21.07
C ASP A 340 21.34 -21.03 -19.76
N TYR A 341 20.24 -20.28 -19.83
CA TYR A 341 19.43 -19.92 -18.66
C TYR A 341 18.91 -21.15 -17.92
N ASN A 342 18.28 -22.09 -18.65
CA ASN A 342 17.75 -23.31 -18.06
C ASN A 342 18.86 -24.18 -17.42
N LYS A 343 20.01 -24.29 -18.09
CA LYS A 343 21.18 -25.00 -17.56
C LYS A 343 21.71 -24.34 -16.30
N ALA A 344 21.83 -23.01 -16.29
CA ALA A 344 22.30 -22.26 -15.12
C ALA A 344 21.31 -22.34 -13.95
N LYS A 345 20.00 -22.36 -14.22
CA LYS A 345 18.95 -22.47 -13.21
C LYS A 345 18.90 -23.85 -12.55
N ALA A 346 19.28 -24.90 -13.28
CA ALA A 346 19.34 -26.27 -12.79
C ALA A 346 20.60 -26.56 -11.94
N ASP A 347 21.59 -25.67 -11.95
CA ASP A 347 22.83 -25.84 -11.18
C ASP A 347 22.64 -25.33 -9.73
N PRO A 348 22.66 -26.22 -8.71
CA PRO A 348 22.45 -25.83 -7.32
C PRO A 348 23.57 -24.93 -6.76
N ASN A 349 24.74 -24.87 -7.41
CA ASN A 349 25.86 -24.03 -6.99
C ASN A 349 25.79 -22.62 -7.59
N ARG A 350 24.81 -22.35 -8.45
CA ARG A 350 24.65 -21.05 -9.11
C ARG A 350 23.35 -20.40 -8.69
N THR A 351 23.48 -19.15 -8.24
CA THR A 351 22.33 -18.26 -8.07
C THR A 351 22.35 -17.26 -9.22
N ILE A 352 21.37 -17.36 -10.12
CA ILE A 352 21.22 -16.45 -11.25
C ILE A 352 20.05 -15.50 -11.05
N VAL A 353 20.14 -14.34 -11.69
CA VAL A 353 19.09 -13.32 -11.77
C VAL A 353 18.94 -12.84 -13.21
N VAL A 354 17.73 -12.43 -13.57
CA VAL A 354 17.45 -11.76 -14.84
C VAL A 354 17.76 -10.29 -14.62
N CYS A 355 18.63 -9.72 -15.46
CA CYS A 355 19.07 -8.34 -15.30
C CYS A 355 17.89 -7.38 -15.49
N ARG A 356 17.83 -6.37 -14.63
CA ARG A 356 16.80 -5.34 -14.65
C ARG A 356 17.45 -3.98 -14.63
N ASP A 357 16.82 -3.05 -15.30
CA ASP A 357 17.19 -1.64 -15.25
C ASP A 357 15.95 -0.81 -14.89
N ASP A 358 16.19 0.40 -14.41
CA ASP A 358 15.15 1.40 -14.18
C ASP A 358 15.42 2.66 -14.99
N ASN A 359 14.35 3.34 -15.39
CA ASN A 359 14.45 4.68 -15.95
C ASN A 359 13.80 5.73 -15.03
N TYR A 360 13.88 5.52 -13.70
CA TYR A 360 13.15 6.26 -12.65
C TYR A 360 11.62 6.09 -12.64
N TYR A 361 11.01 5.77 -13.77
CA TYR A 361 9.54 5.67 -13.91
C TYR A 361 9.04 4.23 -14.04
N ASN A 362 9.86 3.36 -14.62
CA ASN A 362 9.59 1.94 -14.80
C ASN A 362 10.83 1.11 -14.50
N ILE A 363 10.58 -0.14 -14.08
CA ILE A 363 11.57 -1.21 -14.02
C ILE A 363 11.30 -2.14 -15.22
N PHE A 364 12.33 -2.43 -15.99
CA PHE A 364 12.23 -3.31 -17.16
C PHE A 364 13.38 -4.32 -17.19
N TYR A 365 13.20 -5.41 -17.93
CA TYR A 365 14.29 -6.36 -18.13
C TYR A 365 15.24 -5.87 -19.21
N GLU A 366 16.54 -6.04 -18.98
CA GLU A 366 17.55 -5.74 -19.98
C GLU A 366 17.49 -6.75 -21.13
N GLU A 367 17.68 -6.26 -22.35
CA GLU A 367 17.72 -7.05 -23.58
C GLU A 367 18.99 -6.73 -24.38
N ASP A 368 19.59 -7.77 -24.99
CA ASP A 368 20.64 -7.65 -26.00
C ASP A 368 20.19 -8.30 -27.33
N LYS A 369 21.12 -8.45 -28.29
CA LYS A 369 20.84 -9.06 -29.61
C LYS A 369 20.28 -10.50 -29.54
N ASN A 370 20.45 -11.18 -28.40
CA ASN A 370 20.00 -12.55 -28.14
C ASN A 370 18.78 -12.60 -27.20
N GLY A 371 18.15 -11.46 -26.89
CA GLY A 371 16.97 -11.37 -26.04
C GLY A 371 17.33 -10.99 -24.59
N LEU A 372 16.55 -11.48 -23.63
CA LEU A 372 16.69 -11.08 -22.23
C LEU A 372 18.05 -11.49 -21.65
N VAL A 373 18.64 -10.59 -20.86
CA VAL A 373 19.94 -10.80 -20.20
C VAL A 373 19.73 -11.42 -18.82
N PHE A 374 20.59 -12.38 -18.47
CA PHE A 374 20.68 -12.92 -17.13
C PHE A 374 22.16 -13.07 -16.73
N THR A 375 22.44 -13.05 -15.44
CA THR A 375 23.80 -13.15 -14.91
C THR A 375 23.82 -13.94 -13.60
N ASP A 376 25.02 -14.32 -13.16
CA ASP A 376 25.21 -14.80 -11.78
C ASP A 376 24.97 -13.62 -10.83
N LEU A 377 24.23 -13.83 -9.74
CA LEU A 377 23.85 -12.79 -8.78
C LEU A 377 25.06 -11.95 -8.30
N LYS A 378 26.22 -12.57 -8.11
CA LYS A 378 27.45 -11.88 -7.66
C LYS A 378 28.07 -10.94 -8.71
N LYS A 379 27.68 -11.09 -9.98
CA LYS A 379 28.17 -10.29 -11.10
C LYS A 379 27.18 -9.19 -11.51
N ASP A 380 25.99 -9.18 -10.91
CA ASP A 380 24.99 -8.16 -11.18
C ASP A 380 25.45 -6.81 -10.62
N PRO A 381 25.42 -5.71 -11.41
CA PRO A 381 25.91 -4.41 -10.97
C PRO A 381 25.12 -3.81 -9.80
N ASP A 382 23.87 -4.24 -9.57
CA ASP A 382 23.06 -3.79 -8.44
C ASP A 382 23.29 -4.61 -7.17
N ASN A 383 24.04 -5.72 -7.25
CA ASN A 383 24.46 -6.51 -6.10
C ASN A 383 25.89 -6.15 -5.62
N LYS A 384 26.17 -4.85 -5.48
CA LYS A 384 27.47 -4.35 -5.02
C LYS A 384 27.82 -4.92 -3.64
N GLU A 385 29.09 -5.27 -3.46
CA GLU A 385 29.64 -5.81 -2.20
C GLU A 385 28.92 -7.09 -1.70
N ASP A 386 28.34 -7.88 -2.61
CA ASP A 386 27.56 -9.08 -2.27
C ASP A 386 26.46 -8.80 -1.23
N LYS A 387 25.81 -7.63 -1.34
CA LYS A 387 24.73 -7.19 -0.45
C LYS A 387 23.64 -8.26 -0.30
N PHE A 388 23.29 -8.94 -1.39
CA PHE A 388 22.28 -9.99 -1.44
C PHE A 388 22.90 -11.37 -1.67
N GLN A 389 22.51 -12.31 -0.82
CA GLN A 389 22.97 -13.71 -0.89
C GLN A 389 21.97 -14.62 -1.59
N ARG A 390 20.70 -14.19 -1.69
CA ARG A 390 19.60 -14.95 -2.29
C ARG A 390 18.97 -14.12 -3.40
N ALA A 391 18.55 -14.76 -4.49
CA ALA A 391 17.83 -14.09 -5.56
C ALA A 391 16.53 -13.42 -5.06
N ALA A 392 15.83 -14.04 -4.10
CA ALA A 392 14.65 -13.45 -3.47
C ALA A 392 14.95 -12.11 -2.80
N ASP A 393 16.14 -11.97 -2.20
CA ASP A 393 16.60 -10.75 -1.54
C ASP A 393 17.00 -9.67 -2.55
N PHE A 394 17.63 -10.09 -3.64
CA PHE A 394 17.95 -9.22 -4.76
C PHE A 394 16.68 -8.63 -5.40
N TYR A 395 15.68 -9.46 -5.72
CA TYR A 395 14.50 -8.98 -6.44
C TYR A 395 13.67 -7.97 -5.63
N ARG A 396 13.59 -8.15 -4.31
CA ARG A 396 12.95 -7.19 -3.40
C ARG A 396 13.81 -5.96 -3.12
N GLY A 397 15.14 -6.09 -2.97
CA GLY A 397 15.97 -5.03 -2.39
C GLY A 397 16.85 -4.20 -3.33
N SER A 398 17.09 -4.64 -4.57
CA SER A 398 18.00 -3.93 -5.51
C SER A 398 17.38 -2.64 -6.06
N LEU A 399 16.39 -2.78 -6.95
CA LEU A 399 15.61 -1.68 -7.52
C LEU A 399 14.25 -1.49 -6.81
N GLY A 400 13.92 -2.39 -5.87
CA GLY A 400 12.58 -2.46 -5.29
C GLY A 400 11.53 -3.00 -6.26
N GLY A 401 10.26 -2.82 -5.90
CA GLY A 401 9.12 -2.89 -6.81
C GLY A 401 8.25 -1.64 -6.69
N TYR A 402 7.18 -1.53 -7.45
CA TYR A 402 6.20 -0.44 -7.29
C TYR A 402 4.99 -0.89 -6.45
N ASN A 403 4.31 0.05 -5.80
CA ASN A 403 3.12 -0.25 -4.97
C ASN A 403 2.06 -1.06 -5.75
N PHE A 404 1.86 -0.75 -7.04
CA PHE A 404 0.85 -1.43 -7.85
C PHE A 404 1.18 -2.92 -8.06
N GLU A 405 2.46 -3.29 -8.20
CA GLU A 405 2.83 -4.70 -8.38
C GLU A 405 2.48 -5.50 -7.13
N VAL A 406 2.76 -4.92 -5.96
CA VAL A 406 2.42 -5.51 -4.66
C VAL A 406 0.90 -5.67 -4.53
N LEU A 407 0.14 -4.60 -4.78
CA LEU A 407 -1.33 -4.64 -4.74
C LEU A 407 -1.92 -5.68 -5.69
N GLN A 408 -1.39 -5.77 -6.91
CA GLN A 408 -1.81 -6.78 -7.88
C GLN A 408 -1.55 -8.18 -7.37
N ARG A 409 -0.41 -8.46 -6.73
CA ARG A 409 -0.13 -9.80 -6.16
C ARG A 409 -1.14 -10.18 -5.10
N PHE A 410 -1.47 -9.24 -4.23
CA PHE A 410 -2.51 -9.43 -3.22
C PHE A 410 -3.92 -9.51 -3.80
N GLY A 411 -4.13 -9.35 -5.11
CA GLY A 411 -5.42 -9.58 -5.76
C GLY A 411 -6.27 -8.33 -5.98
N PHE A 412 -5.68 -7.14 -5.90
CA PHE A 412 -6.35 -5.88 -6.18
C PHE A 412 -6.08 -5.42 -7.61
N GLY A 413 -7.14 -5.12 -8.36
CA GLY A 413 -7.06 -4.68 -9.76
C GLY A 413 -7.47 -3.22 -10.00
N GLY A 414 -8.18 -2.60 -9.06
CA GLY A 414 -8.76 -1.27 -9.23
C GLY A 414 -7.83 -0.14 -8.78
N PHE A 415 -6.60 -0.09 -9.29
CA PHE A 415 -5.61 0.91 -8.90
C PHE A 415 -5.40 1.97 -9.99
N ARG A 416 -5.05 3.17 -9.56
CA ARG A 416 -4.62 4.26 -10.44
C ARG A 416 -3.53 5.07 -9.75
N GLN A 417 -2.46 5.38 -10.49
CA GLN A 417 -1.43 6.32 -10.07
C GLN A 417 -1.62 7.64 -10.79
N TRP A 418 -1.56 8.73 -10.03
CA TRP A 418 -1.61 10.10 -10.53
C TRP A 418 -0.25 10.78 -10.33
N ASN A 419 0.14 11.60 -11.31
CA ASN A 419 1.27 12.51 -11.16
C ASN A 419 0.77 13.84 -10.60
N LEU A 420 1.24 14.21 -9.40
CA LEU A 420 0.74 15.38 -8.68
C LEU A 420 1.11 16.71 -9.36
N ASN A 421 2.12 16.74 -10.23
CA ASN A 421 2.46 17.95 -10.98
C ASN A 421 1.42 18.31 -12.06
N PHE A 422 0.65 17.33 -12.53
CA PHE A 422 -0.30 17.50 -13.64
C PHE A 422 -1.74 17.18 -13.26
N GLU A 423 -1.95 16.41 -12.19
CA GLU A 423 -3.25 15.83 -11.85
C GLU A 423 -3.63 16.04 -10.38
N ALA A 424 -3.05 17.04 -9.70
CA ALA A 424 -3.36 17.37 -8.30
C ALA A 424 -4.87 17.50 -8.05
N ASP A 425 -5.60 18.22 -8.90
CA ASP A 425 -7.06 18.41 -8.75
C ASP A 425 -7.82 17.08 -8.76
N LYS A 426 -7.43 16.13 -9.62
CA LYS A 426 -8.06 14.80 -9.68
C LYS A 426 -7.81 14.01 -8.40
N VAL A 427 -6.61 14.16 -7.83
CA VAL A 427 -6.27 13.53 -6.54
C VAL A 427 -7.06 14.17 -5.41
N LYS A 428 -7.21 15.50 -5.42
CA LYS A 428 -8.03 16.23 -4.43
C LYS A 428 -9.47 15.76 -4.46
N ASP A 429 -10.09 15.72 -5.64
CA ASP A 429 -11.47 15.26 -5.82
C ASP A 429 -11.65 13.83 -5.32
N MET A 430 -10.66 12.98 -5.59
CA MET A 430 -10.66 11.60 -5.11
C MET A 430 -10.58 11.53 -3.57
N MET A 431 -9.65 12.28 -2.95
CA MET A 431 -9.48 12.34 -1.49
C MET A 431 -10.71 12.88 -0.75
N MET A 432 -11.47 13.76 -1.41
CA MET A 432 -12.68 14.38 -0.86
C MET A 432 -13.93 13.49 -0.98
N LYS A 433 -13.84 12.31 -1.61
CA LYS A 433 -14.97 11.39 -1.69
C LYS A 433 -15.44 10.96 -0.30
N PRO A 434 -16.77 10.87 -0.09
CA PRO A 434 -17.32 10.25 1.11
C PRO A 434 -16.73 8.84 1.29
N ASN A 435 -16.43 8.48 2.53
CA ASN A 435 -15.91 7.16 2.90
C ASN A 435 -14.61 6.77 2.18
N PHE A 436 -13.79 7.73 1.73
CA PHE A 436 -12.55 7.41 1.02
C PHE A 436 -11.70 6.36 1.75
N ASN A 437 -11.44 6.56 3.04
CA ASN A 437 -10.62 5.64 3.85
C ASN A 437 -11.27 4.26 4.09
N GLU A 438 -12.54 4.07 3.72
CA GLU A 438 -13.24 2.79 3.81
C GLU A 438 -13.28 2.07 2.47
N ASP A 439 -13.38 2.79 1.36
CA ASP A 439 -13.53 2.23 0.00
C ASP A 439 -12.22 2.23 -0.79
N TYR A 440 -11.25 3.01 -0.35
CA TYR A 440 -9.97 3.16 -1.02
C TYR A 440 -8.81 3.09 -0.04
N ILE A 441 -7.67 2.70 -0.59
CA ILE A 441 -6.36 2.82 0.04
C ILE A 441 -5.46 3.67 -0.83
N MET A 442 -4.48 4.34 -0.23
CA MET A 442 -3.59 5.24 -0.93
C MET A 442 -2.15 5.09 -0.46
N THR A 443 -1.23 5.11 -1.42
CA THR A 443 0.21 5.28 -1.20
C THR A 443 0.70 6.51 -1.98
N GLY A 444 1.86 7.03 -1.61
CA GLY A 444 2.48 8.13 -2.34
C GLY A 444 3.98 7.99 -2.45
N GLY A 445 4.51 8.50 -3.56
CA GLY A 445 5.93 8.60 -3.84
C GLY A 445 6.41 10.05 -3.67
N THR A 446 7.65 10.19 -3.24
CA THR A 446 8.34 11.47 -3.11
C THR A 446 9.46 11.55 -4.14
N ARG A 447 9.72 12.76 -4.64
CA ARG A 447 10.70 12.97 -5.71
C ARG A 447 12.13 12.71 -5.24
N ALA A 448 12.97 12.17 -6.12
CA ALA A 448 14.42 12.20 -5.95
C ALA A 448 14.97 13.63 -6.09
N SER A 449 15.72 14.11 -5.10
CA SER A 449 16.44 15.39 -5.16
C SER A 449 17.75 15.28 -5.95
N GLY A 450 17.68 14.75 -7.18
CA GLY A 450 18.82 14.66 -8.10
C GLY A 450 19.73 13.43 -7.96
N GLY A 451 19.35 12.44 -7.13
CA GLY A 451 20.08 11.17 -6.99
C GLY A 451 19.24 10.04 -6.38
N ARG A 452 19.72 8.79 -6.44
CA ARG A 452 19.06 7.58 -5.88
C ARG A 452 19.30 7.42 -4.35
N THR A 453 19.33 8.53 -3.62
CA THR A 453 19.58 8.52 -2.17
C THR A 453 18.43 9.20 -1.45
N GLU A 454 17.92 8.54 -0.41
CA GLU A 454 16.90 9.11 0.46
C GLU A 454 17.48 10.37 1.14
N ASN A 455 16.81 11.50 0.99
CA ASN A 455 17.24 12.80 1.56
C ASN A 455 16.07 13.44 2.30
N PRO A 456 16.29 14.15 3.42
CA PRO A 456 15.20 14.79 4.15
C PRO A 456 14.51 15.85 3.27
N VAL A 457 13.17 15.79 3.19
CA VAL A 457 12.32 16.78 2.52
C VAL A 457 11.57 17.61 3.56
N ALA A 458 11.04 16.96 4.59
CA ALA A 458 10.44 17.59 5.75
C ALA A 458 10.66 16.70 6.99
N GLU A 459 11.81 16.84 7.62
CA GLU A 459 12.29 15.98 8.72
C GLU A 459 11.33 15.95 9.92
N ALA A 460 10.78 17.11 10.31
CA ALA A 460 9.79 17.21 11.37
C ALA A 460 8.48 16.44 11.08
N ALA A 461 8.17 16.24 9.80
CA ALA A 461 7.06 15.43 9.31
C ALA A 461 7.52 14.04 8.82
N GLY A 462 8.77 13.66 9.07
CA GLY A 462 9.38 12.38 8.67
C GLY A 462 9.31 12.08 7.17
N VAL A 463 9.24 13.12 6.33
CA VAL A 463 9.21 13.01 4.87
C VAL A 463 10.61 13.12 4.29
N TYR A 464 10.96 12.16 3.45
CA TYR A 464 12.24 11.98 2.77
C TYR A 464 11.95 11.77 1.29
N GLY A 465 12.82 12.27 0.43
CA GLY A 465 12.76 12.12 -1.03
C GLY A 465 13.19 10.71 -1.45
N PHE A 466 12.81 10.33 -2.68
CA PHE A 466 13.05 8.98 -3.22
C PHE A 466 12.51 7.86 -2.33
N HIS A 467 11.34 8.10 -1.73
CA HIS A 467 10.73 7.21 -0.73
C HIS A 467 9.21 7.07 -0.90
N ALA A 468 8.66 5.97 -0.42
CA ALA A 468 7.24 5.63 -0.53
C ALA A 468 6.52 5.63 0.84
N TYR A 469 5.25 6.02 0.86
CA TYR A 469 4.47 6.24 2.08
C TYR A 469 3.07 5.63 2.00
N THR A 470 2.51 5.22 3.15
CA THR A 470 1.05 5.06 3.28
C THR A 470 0.43 6.45 3.47
N LEU A 471 -0.67 6.74 2.77
CA LEU A 471 -1.39 8.00 2.85
C LEU A 471 -2.87 7.78 3.21
N GLU A 472 -3.41 8.61 4.10
CA GLU A 472 -4.85 8.64 4.43
C GLU A 472 -5.37 10.09 4.45
N PRO A 473 -6.25 10.52 3.52
CA PRO A 473 -6.85 11.85 3.60
C PRO A 473 -7.70 12.01 4.86
N GLN A 474 -7.61 13.20 5.47
CA GLN A 474 -8.37 13.63 6.63
C GLN A 474 -9.14 14.89 6.24
N VAL A 475 -10.46 14.74 6.06
CA VAL A 475 -11.34 15.86 5.71
C VAL A 475 -11.98 16.42 7.00
N GLY A 476 -11.67 17.67 7.31
CA GLY A 476 -12.23 18.42 8.44
C GLY A 476 -13.68 18.83 8.21
N LYS A 477 -14.36 19.27 9.28
CA LYS A 477 -15.78 19.69 9.22
C LYS A 477 -16.03 20.90 8.31
N ASN A 478 -15.03 21.75 8.14
CA ASN A 478 -15.00 22.92 7.26
C ASN A 478 -14.55 22.59 5.82
N GLY A 479 -14.31 21.32 5.50
CA GLY A 479 -13.75 20.90 4.22
C GLY A 479 -12.23 21.05 4.11
N GLU A 480 -11.54 21.40 5.19
CA GLU A 480 -10.07 21.42 5.23
C GLU A 480 -9.53 20.00 4.98
N LEU A 481 -8.61 19.87 4.03
CA LEU A 481 -7.98 18.60 3.68
C LEU A 481 -6.57 18.56 4.26
N LYS A 482 -6.32 17.57 5.12
CA LYS A 482 -4.98 17.16 5.53
C LYS A 482 -4.72 15.75 5.00
N VAL A 483 -3.44 15.39 4.88
CA VAL A 483 -3.02 14.03 4.52
C VAL A 483 -2.26 13.46 5.69
N ARG A 484 -2.72 12.31 6.20
CA ARG A 484 -1.95 11.55 7.17
C ARG A 484 -0.94 10.69 6.41
N CYS A 485 0.33 10.80 6.77
CA CYS A 485 1.43 10.06 6.17
C CYS A 485 2.02 9.08 7.19
N THR A 486 2.35 7.87 6.74
CA THR A 486 3.10 6.87 7.50
C THR A 486 4.37 6.50 6.73
N ASN A 487 5.53 6.65 7.36
CA ASN A 487 6.80 6.25 6.77
C ASN A 487 7.10 4.77 7.05
N PRO A 488 7.43 3.96 6.03
CA PRO A 488 7.70 2.53 6.19
C PRO A 488 8.94 2.21 7.03
N TRP A 489 9.82 3.17 7.32
CA TRP A 489 10.90 2.98 8.30
C TRP A 489 10.37 2.61 9.69
N ASN A 490 9.20 3.17 10.08
CA ASN A 490 8.45 2.71 11.23
C ASN A 490 6.95 3.04 11.10
N THR A 491 6.12 2.03 10.84
CA THR A 491 4.67 2.21 10.66
C THR A 491 3.89 2.48 11.95
N SER A 492 4.58 2.50 13.09
CA SER A 492 3.98 2.75 14.41
C SER A 492 3.52 4.21 14.58
N TYR A 493 4.05 5.14 13.77
CA TYR A 493 3.80 6.58 13.90
C TYR A 493 3.37 7.20 12.58
N ASN A 494 2.68 8.33 12.69
CA ASN A 494 2.20 9.13 11.57
C ASN A 494 2.51 10.61 11.78
N ALA A 495 2.42 11.41 10.72
CA ALA A 495 2.11 12.84 10.82
C ALA A 495 0.89 13.15 9.98
N ASP A 496 0.22 14.23 10.33
CA ASP A 496 -0.75 14.85 9.44
C ASP A 496 -0.07 16.11 8.88
N ILE A 497 -0.07 16.23 7.55
CA ILE A 497 0.42 17.41 6.82
C ILE A 497 -0.74 18.09 6.10
N ASP A 498 -0.67 19.39 5.92
CA ASP A 498 -1.67 20.12 5.14
C ASP A 498 -1.58 19.74 3.66
N TYR A 499 -2.70 19.85 2.92
CA TYR A 499 -2.74 19.43 1.51
C TYR A 499 -1.72 20.16 0.63
N ASP A 500 -1.48 21.45 0.86
CA ASP A 500 -0.47 22.22 0.11
C ASP A 500 0.94 21.67 0.34
N LYS A 501 1.23 21.23 1.59
CA LYS A 501 2.49 20.56 1.92
C LYS A 501 2.58 19.17 1.32
N PHE A 502 1.48 18.44 1.23
CA PHE A 502 1.42 17.19 0.49
C PHE A 502 1.80 17.39 -0.98
N LEU A 503 1.27 18.42 -1.65
CA LEU A 503 1.64 18.73 -3.03
C LEU A 503 3.10 19.21 -3.19
N GLU A 504 3.65 19.87 -2.17
CA GLU A 504 5.06 20.29 -2.14
C GLU A 504 6.03 19.10 -2.04
N TYR A 505 5.66 18.07 -1.27
CA TYR A 505 6.58 16.98 -0.92
C TYR A 505 6.45 15.72 -1.79
N TYR A 506 5.27 15.46 -2.34
CA TYR A 506 4.96 14.22 -3.07
C TYR A 506 4.89 14.46 -4.58
N ASP A 507 5.38 13.50 -5.37
CA ASP A 507 5.30 13.56 -6.84
C ASP A 507 4.13 12.74 -7.39
N SER A 508 3.67 11.76 -6.62
CA SER A 508 2.70 10.79 -7.09
C SER A 508 1.83 10.24 -5.97
N ALA A 509 0.62 9.88 -6.36
CA ALA A 509 -0.42 9.33 -5.52
C ALA A 509 -1.01 8.09 -6.20
N SER A 510 -0.85 6.93 -5.58
CA SER A 510 -1.46 5.68 -6.05
C SER A 510 -2.66 5.37 -5.18
N VAL A 511 -3.86 5.31 -5.76
CA VAL A 511 -5.10 4.95 -5.07
C VAL A 511 -5.63 3.64 -5.61
N CYS A 512 -6.12 2.78 -4.72
CA CYS A 512 -6.72 1.51 -5.08
C CYS A 512 -8.08 1.32 -4.42
N ASP A 513 -9.08 0.89 -5.18
CA ASP A 513 -10.38 0.45 -4.69
C ASP A 513 -10.24 -0.88 -3.95
N VAL A 514 -10.54 -0.89 -2.65
CA VAL A 514 -10.44 -2.12 -1.84
C VAL A 514 -11.51 -3.13 -2.21
N ASN A 515 -12.63 -2.68 -2.79
CA ASN A 515 -13.69 -3.54 -3.27
C ASN A 515 -13.33 -4.23 -4.60
N SER A 516 -12.15 -3.95 -5.16
CA SER A 516 -11.62 -4.69 -6.31
C SER A 516 -11.02 -6.05 -5.95
N TYR A 517 -10.82 -6.32 -4.64
CA TYR A 517 -10.18 -7.55 -4.19
C TYR A 517 -10.89 -8.81 -4.71
N GLY A 518 -10.14 -9.68 -5.39
CA GLY A 518 -10.62 -10.95 -5.91
C GLY A 518 -11.57 -10.82 -7.10
N LYS A 519 -11.85 -9.60 -7.58
CA LYS A 519 -12.55 -9.39 -8.84
C LYS A 519 -11.54 -9.58 -9.97
N ASN A 520 -11.90 -10.39 -10.96
CA ASN A 520 -11.25 -10.43 -12.26
C ASN A 520 -11.54 -9.12 -12.99
N LEU A 521 -10.99 -8.01 -12.50
CA LEU A 521 -10.90 -6.84 -13.34
C LEU A 521 -9.94 -7.21 -14.46
N PRO A 522 -10.29 -6.96 -15.73
CA PRO A 522 -9.27 -6.82 -16.75
C PRO A 522 -8.19 -5.92 -16.15
N LEU A 523 -6.92 -6.23 -16.39
CA LEU A 523 -5.94 -5.15 -16.42
C LEU A 523 -6.48 -4.21 -17.51
N GLU A 524 -7.31 -3.25 -17.15
CA GLU A 524 -7.34 -2.03 -17.91
C GLU A 524 -5.88 -1.61 -17.89
N GLU A 525 -5.26 -1.67 -19.06
CA GLU A 525 -4.05 -0.93 -19.34
C GLU A 525 -4.28 0.44 -18.70
N GLN A 526 -3.67 0.69 -17.55
CA GLN A 526 -3.61 2.03 -17.00
C GLN A 526 -2.30 2.56 -17.57
N PRO A 527 -2.33 3.25 -18.72
CA PRO A 527 -1.14 3.86 -19.25
C PRO A 527 -0.80 4.98 -18.28
N VAL A 528 0.12 4.73 -17.35
CA VAL A 528 1.04 5.81 -17.05
C VAL A 528 1.93 5.85 -18.29
N LYS A 529 1.59 6.72 -19.24
CA LYS A 529 2.38 6.89 -20.46
C LYS A 529 3.74 7.45 -20.05
N TYR A 530 4.67 6.57 -19.72
CA TYR A 530 6.07 6.88 -19.58
C TYR A 530 6.79 6.41 -20.83
N GLY A 531 7.48 7.34 -21.45
CA GLY A 531 8.37 7.13 -22.56
C GLY A 531 9.70 6.64 -22.04
N LYS A 532 10.63 6.33 -22.95
CA LYS A 532 11.98 5.91 -22.56
C LYS A 532 12.71 7.00 -21.77
N LYS A 533 12.27 8.26 -21.86
CA LYS A 533 12.91 9.44 -21.25
C LYS A 533 12.06 10.19 -20.21
N GLY A 534 10.88 9.68 -19.85
CA GLY A 534 10.04 10.30 -18.82
C GLY A 534 8.55 10.41 -19.17
N PRO A 535 7.78 11.28 -18.51
CA PRO A 535 6.35 11.43 -18.76
C PRO A 535 6.10 11.81 -20.22
N ILE A 536 5.25 11.04 -20.90
CA ILE A 536 4.83 11.35 -22.27
C ILE A 536 3.77 12.44 -22.17
N ALA A 537 4.05 13.60 -22.78
CA ALA A 537 3.08 14.67 -22.92
C ALA A 537 1.80 14.13 -23.61
N PRO A 538 0.59 14.65 -23.29
CA PRO A 538 -0.67 14.12 -23.82
C PRO A 538 -0.74 13.97 -25.35
N ASP A 539 0.04 14.77 -26.07
CA ASP A 539 0.14 14.91 -27.53
C ASP A 539 1.39 14.28 -28.16
N SER A 540 2.26 13.62 -27.37
CA SER A 540 3.49 13.01 -27.88
C SER A 540 3.21 11.73 -28.69
N LYS A 541 4.00 11.53 -29.76
CA LYS A 541 4.02 10.32 -30.61
C LYS A 541 4.90 9.20 -30.05
N GLU A 542 5.51 9.40 -28.88
CA GLU A 542 6.34 8.39 -28.23
C GLU A 542 5.46 7.19 -27.82
N GLU A 543 5.84 5.98 -28.26
CA GLU A 543 5.12 4.78 -27.84
C GLU A 543 5.38 4.54 -26.34
N PRO A 544 4.34 4.44 -25.50
CA PRO A 544 4.51 4.15 -24.09
C PRO A 544 5.12 2.76 -23.91
N VAL A 545 6.03 2.63 -22.96
CA VAL A 545 6.60 1.32 -22.59
C VAL A 545 5.62 0.65 -21.62
N THR A 546 4.62 -0.04 -22.15
CA THR A 546 3.66 -0.82 -21.35
C THR A 546 4.13 -2.27 -21.27
N TRP A 547 4.55 -2.74 -20.08
CA TRP A 547 4.70 -4.17 -19.85
C TRP A 547 3.38 -4.78 -19.39
N TYR A 548 2.90 -5.72 -20.19
CA TYR A 548 1.72 -6.52 -19.94
C TYR A 548 2.04 -7.69 -19.02
N ILE A 549 1.33 -7.80 -17.89
CA ILE A 549 1.21 -9.08 -17.17
C ILE A 549 -0.24 -9.57 -17.25
N THR A 550 -0.76 -9.90 -18.44
CA THR A 550 -1.93 -10.80 -18.55
C THR A 550 -1.87 -11.76 -19.74
N ASN A 551 -2.56 -12.89 -19.55
CA ASN A 551 -2.71 -14.04 -20.45
C ASN A 551 -3.77 -13.86 -21.56
N LYS A 552 -3.90 -12.68 -22.18
CA LYS A 552 -4.83 -12.55 -23.31
C LYS A 552 -4.16 -11.87 -24.50
N LYS A 553 -4.35 -12.49 -25.67
CA LYS A 553 -3.98 -11.93 -26.98
C LYS A 553 -4.48 -10.47 -27.07
N PRO A 554 -3.72 -9.57 -27.74
CA PRO A 554 -4.15 -8.20 -27.94
C PRO A 554 -5.53 -8.18 -28.60
N VAL A 555 -6.47 -7.48 -27.96
CA VAL A 555 -7.75 -7.14 -28.58
C VAL A 555 -7.45 -6.02 -29.57
N ASP A 556 -7.67 -6.30 -30.85
CA ASP A 556 -7.49 -5.35 -31.93
C ASP A 556 -8.53 -4.22 -31.79
N VAL A 557 -8.12 -3.09 -31.20
CA VAL A 557 -8.99 -1.95 -30.85
C VAL A 557 -9.62 -1.32 -32.10
N LYS A 558 -9.13 -1.65 -33.30
CA LYS A 558 -9.73 -1.20 -34.57
C LYS A 558 -11.04 -1.90 -34.96
N LYS A 559 -11.51 -2.91 -34.19
CA LYS A 559 -12.75 -3.66 -34.52
C LYS A 559 -13.86 -3.63 -33.47
N VAL A 560 -13.76 -2.82 -32.43
CA VAL A 560 -14.94 -2.53 -31.57
C VAL A 560 -15.67 -1.32 -32.17
N ASN A 561 -16.69 -1.63 -32.98
CA ASN A 561 -17.58 -0.67 -33.61
C ASN A 561 -18.07 0.39 -32.62
N MET A 562 -17.82 1.66 -32.93
CA MET A 562 -18.49 2.84 -32.37
C MET A 562 -19.96 2.90 -32.79
N LYS A 563 -20.76 1.94 -32.35
CA LYS A 563 -22.23 2.02 -32.32
C LYS A 563 -22.65 1.65 -30.91
N ASN A 564 -22.86 2.67 -30.07
CA ASN A 564 -23.68 2.71 -28.84
C ASN A 564 -23.13 3.61 -27.72
N VAL A 565 -22.52 4.76 -28.07
CA VAL A 565 -22.38 5.88 -27.10
C VAL A 565 -22.66 7.21 -27.81
N LYS A 566 -23.93 7.44 -28.13
CA LYS A 566 -24.50 8.76 -28.40
C LYS A 566 -25.91 8.76 -27.83
N THR A 567 -26.06 9.21 -26.59
CA THR A 567 -27.28 9.82 -26.02
C THR A 567 -27.14 9.99 -24.50
N VAL A 568 -26.49 11.06 -24.05
CA VAL A 568 -26.81 11.74 -22.76
C VAL A 568 -26.55 13.27 -22.84
N ALA A 569 -25.97 13.80 -23.92
CA ALA A 569 -25.67 15.23 -24.04
C ALA A 569 -26.73 16.08 -24.80
N GLU A 570 -27.80 15.49 -25.33
CA GLU A 570 -28.80 16.22 -26.16
C GLU A 570 -30.17 16.44 -25.47
N THR A 571 -30.27 16.29 -24.15
CA THR A 571 -31.52 16.54 -23.39
C THR A 571 -31.49 17.74 -22.46
N LYS A 572 -30.51 18.65 -22.61
CA LYS A 572 -30.50 19.94 -21.89
C LYS A 572 -30.80 21.16 -22.76
N GLU A 573 -30.60 21.08 -24.09
CA GLU A 573 -30.99 22.17 -25.02
C GLU A 573 -32.37 21.98 -25.68
N ALA A 574 -33.02 20.82 -25.50
CA ALA A 574 -34.36 20.57 -26.03
C ALA A 574 -35.53 20.93 -25.07
N ASN A 575 -35.24 21.34 -23.82
CA ASN A 575 -36.24 21.67 -22.81
C ASN A 575 -36.37 23.18 -22.48
N GLU A 576 -35.56 24.05 -23.10
CA GLU A 576 -35.74 25.51 -23.00
C GLU A 576 -36.39 26.15 -24.24
N ALA A 577 -36.63 25.38 -25.31
CA ALA A 577 -37.28 25.86 -26.54
C ALA A 577 -38.79 25.54 -26.66
N LYS A 578 -39.44 25.01 -25.62
CA LYS A 578 -40.87 24.63 -25.64
C LYS A 578 -41.82 25.44 -24.74
N ASN A 579 -41.36 26.51 -24.10
CA ASN A 579 -42.21 27.41 -23.30
C ASN A 579 -42.36 28.84 -23.85
N VAL A 580 -42.04 29.07 -25.13
CA VAL A 580 -42.35 30.35 -25.81
C VAL A 580 -42.97 30.06 -27.17
N LYS A 581 -44.23 29.61 -27.18
CA LYS A 581 -45.19 29.73 -28.31
C LYS A 581 -46.58 29.16 -27.96
N VAL A 582 -47.16 29.61 -26.84
CA VAL A 582 -48.62 29.57 -26.62
C VAL A 582 -49.03 30.88 -25.92
N ALA A 583 -48.83 31.99 -26.62
CA ALA A 583 -49.56 33.23 -26.45
C ALA A 583 -49.41 33.98 -27.77
N GLU A 584 -50.51 34.54 -28.27
CA GLU A 584 -50.59 35.38 -29.48
C GLU A 584 -50.60 34.65 -30.84
N THR A 585 -51.77 34.13 -31.22
CA THR A 585 -52.57 34.71 -32.32
C THR A 585 -53.97 34.09 -32.35
N LYS A 586 -54.90 34.73 -31.63
CA LYS A 586 -56.30 34.88 -32.05
C LYS A 586 -56.45 36.36 -32.38
N LYS A 587 -56.49 36.73 -33.67
CA LYS A 587 -57.24 37.86 -34.24
C LYS A 587 -56.87 38.06 -35.73
N ALA A 588 -57.92 38.28 -36.51
CA ALA A 588 -58.01 38.45 -37.97
C ALA A 588 -57.98 37.15 -38.77
#